data_AF-A0A520B4K2-F1
#
_entry.id   AF-A0A520B4K2-F1
#
_cell.length_a   1.000
_cell.length_b   1.000
_cell.length_c   1.000
_cell.angle_alpha   90.00
_cell.angle_beta   90.00
_cell.angle_gamma   90.00
#
_symmetry.space_group_name_H-M   'P 1'
#
loop_
_entity.id
_entity.type
_entity.pdbx_description
1 polymer ?
#
loop_
_entity_poly.entity_id
_entity_poly.type
_entity_poly.pdbx_seq_one_letter_code
_entity_poly.pdbx_strand_id
1 'polypeptide(L)'
;MLTKTKKSVQNVEILQHQTDSVKRELNGALAGMAKLTDANPNANPARQILKVPSQRRQVDAQANTAILTELVKNLEMSKVSQRKEMPLIQMIDSPILPLNKVVTTKTQGMIVGFFLAGFLISIFLLIRRGFLSMIK
;
A
#
# COMPACT_ATOMS: atom_id res chain seq x y z
N MET A 1 0.80 7.48 -5.44
CA MET A 1 -0.31 7.21 -4.51
C MET A 1 -0.16 5.87 -3.76
N LEU A 2 0.46 4.83 -4.34
CA LEU A 2 0.65 3.51 -3.72
C LEU A 2 1.35 3.51 -2.33
N THR A 3 2.31 4.43 -2.09
CA THR A 3 3.07 4.47 -0.83
C THR A 3 2.24 4.95 0.37
N LYS A 4 1.29 5.87 0.15
CA LYS A 4 0.45 6.41 1.24
C LYS A 4 -0.54 5.36 1.74
N THR A 5 -1.24 4.71 0.81
CA THR A 5 -2.17 3.62 1.11
C THR A 5 -1.48 2.45 1.81
N LYS A 6 -0.30 2.01 1.34
CA LYS A 6 0.45 0.92 1.99
C LYS A 6 0.86 1.27 3.42
N LYS A 7 1.31 2.51 3.65
CA LYS A 7 1.67 3.00 4.99
C LYS A 7 0.45 3.08 5.92
N SER A 8 -0.69 3.50 5.40
CA SER A 8 -1.95 3.60 6.14
C SER A 8 -2.49 2.23 6.57
N VAL A 9 -2.46 1.24 5.67
CA VAL A 9 -2.78 -0.16 5.98
C VAL A 9 -1.88 -0.71 7.09
N GLN A 10 -0.56 -0.51 6.95
CA GLN A 10 0.41 -0.99 7.94
C GLN A 10 0.21 -0.32 9.31
N ASN A 11 -0.14 0.97 9.34
CA ASN A 11 -0.42 1.69 10.58
C ASN A 11 -1.67 1.14 11.31
N VAL A 12 -2.74 0.84 10.56
CA VAL A 12 -3.95 0.21 11.13
C VAL A 12 -3.63 -1.17 11.70
N GLU A 13 -2.82 -1.97 11.00
CA GLU A 13 -2.38 -3.29 11.45
C GLU A 13 -1.58 -3.23 12.76
N ILE A 14 -0.63 -2.29 12.86
CA ILE A 14 0.16 -2.07 14.09
C ILE A 14 -0.74 -1.70 15.26
N LEU A 15 -1.67 -0.74 15.06
CA LEU A 15 -2.59 -0.31 16.11
C LEU A 15 -3.54 -1.44 16.55
N GLN A 16 -3.98 -2.28 15.60
CA GLN A 16 -4.81 -3.45 15.89
C GLN A 16 -4.04 -4.45 16.77
N HIS A 17 -2.80 -4.79 16.39
CA HIS A 17 -1.96 -5.70 17.16
C HIS A 17 -1.66 -5.19 18.58
N GLN A 18 -1.40 -3.88 18.71
CA GLN A 18 -1.21 -3.23 20.02
C GLN A 18 -2.48 -3.31 20.88
N THR A 19 -3.64 -2.99 20.29
CA THR A 19 -4.94 -3.07 20.97
C THR A 19 -5.23 -4.48 21.47
N ASP A 20 -5.00 -5.49 20.62
CA ASP A 20 -5.20 -6.90 20.98
C ASP A 20 -4.23 -7.37 22.08
N SER A 21 -3.01 -6.85 22.07
CA SER A 21 -2.02 -7.14 23.11
C SER A 21 -2.40 -6.52 24.47
N VAL A 22 -2.83 -5.26 24.50
CA VAL A 22 -3.31 -4.62 25.73
C VAL A 22 -4.57 -5.30 26.25
N LYS A 23 -5.48 -5.73 25.36
CA LYS A 23 -6.67 -6.50 25.74
C LYS A 23 -6.31 -7.84 26.40
N ARG A 24 -5.29 -8.55 25.88
CA ARG A 24 -4.79 -9.79 26.51
C ARG A 24 -4.21 -9.53 27.88
N GLU A 25 -3.40 -8.48 28.03
CA GLU A 25 -2.81 -8.10 29.32
C GLU A 25 -3.89 -7.71 30.35
N LEU A 26 -4.88 -6.93 29.94
CA LEU A 26 -6.04 -6.58 30.77
C LEU A 26 -6.76 -7.83 31.29
N ASN A 27 -7.03 -8.80 30.40
CA ASN A 27 -7.66 -10.07 30.78
C ASN A 27 -6.78 -10.87 31.76
N GLY A 28 -5.46 -10.88 31.55
CA GLY A 28 -4.50 -11.53 32.47
C GLY A 28 -4.45 -10.85 33.85
N ALA A 29 -4.49 -9.52 33.89
CA ALA A 29 -4.55 -8.76 35.13
C ALA A 29 -5.86 -9.03 35.91
N LEU A 30 -7.00 -9.06 35.23
CA LEU A 30 -8.31 -9.39 35.82
C LEU A 30 -8.37 -10.83 36.33
N ALA A 31 -7.90 -11.80 35.56
CA ALA A 31 -7.83 -13.20 36.00
C ALA A 31 -6.88 -13.38 37.21
N GLY A 32 -5.75 -12.66 37.22
CA GLY A 32 -4.84 -12.63 38.35
C GLY A 32 -5.46 -12.00 39.61
N MET A 33 -6.25 -10.94 39.44
CA MET A 33 -7.02 -10.34 40.54
C MET A 33 -8.05 -11.32 41.10
N ALA A 34 -8.84 -11.97 40.24
CA ALA A 34 -9.82 -12.98 40.66
C ALA A 34 -9.15 -14.12 41.46
N LYS A 35 -8.03 -14.65 40.97
CA LYS A 35 -7.24 -15.68 41.67
C LYS A 35 -6.76 -15.24 43.05
N LEU A 36 -6.32 -13.98 43.18
CA LEU A 36 -5.84 -13.44 44.47
C LEU A 36 -6.99 -13.21 45.45
N THR A 37 -8.14 -12.78 44.96
CA THR A 37 -9.37 -12.64 45.77
C THR A 37 -9.86 -14.01 46.25
N ASP A 38 -9.90 -15.00 45.36
CA ASP A 38 -10.31 -16.38 45.71
C ASP A 38 -9.32 -17.06 46.66
N ALA A 39 -8.02 -16.76 46.53
CA ALA A 39 -7.00 -17.30 47.43
C ALA A 39 -7.09 -16.74 48.86
N ASN A 40 -7.64 -15.54 49.03
CA ASN A 40 -7.75 -14.86 50.33
C ASN A 40 -9.18 -14.35 50.61
N PRO A 41 -10.18 -15.25 50.75
CA PRO A 41 -11.58 -14.87 50.91
C PRO A 41 -11.87 -14.17 52.25
N ASN A 42 -11.02 -14.36 53.27
CA ASN A 42 -11.17 -13.75 54.60
C ASN A 42 -9.88 -13.01 55.02
N ALA A 43 -9.43 -12.05 54.20
CA ALA A 43 -8.29 -11.22 54.54
C ALA A 43 -8.55 -10.43 55.83
N ASN A 44 -7.71 -10.63 56.85
CA ASN A 44 -7.82 -9.92 58.13
C ASN A 44 -7.83 -8.39 57.90
N PRO A 45 -8.90 -7.65 58.28
CA PRO A 45 -9.00 -6.21 58.08
C PRO A 45 -7.87 -5.40 58.71
N ALA A 46 -7.24 -5.93 59.78
CA ALA A 46 -6.12 -5.29 60.47
C ALA A 46 -4.79 -5.40 59.70
N ARG A 47 -4.68 -6.25 58.66
CA ARG A 47 -3.46 -6.45 57.87
C ARG A 47 -3.66 -6.03 56.41
N GLN A 48 -3.51 -4.73 56.14
CA GLN A 48 -3.64 -4.16 54.78
C GLN A 48 -2.64 -4.73 53.76
N ILE A 49 -1.50 -5.25 54.22
CA ILE A 49 -0.47 -5.87 53.36
C ILE A 49 -1.05 -6.99 52.49
N LEU A 50 -2.05 -7.73 52.98
CA LEU A 50 -2.70 -8.82 52.25
C LEU A 50 -3.56 -8.32 51.08
N LYS A 51 -3.98 -7.05 51.08
CA LYS A 51 -4.78 -6.41 50.02
C LYS A 51 -3.93 -5.72 48.96
N VAL A 52 -2.65 -5.46 49.25
CA VAL A 52 -1.73 -4.80 48.31
C VAL A 52 -1.66 -5.51 46.94
N PRO A 53 -1.52 -6.85 46.82
CA PRO A 53 -1.41 -7.49 45.52
C PRO A 53 -2.71 -7.43 44.69
N SER A 54 -3.89 -7.57 45.31
CA SER A 54 -5.17 -7.43 44.62
C SER A 54 -5.41 -5.99 44.16
N GLN A 55 -5.10 -5.02 45.03
CA GLN A 55 -5.25 -3.59 44.73
C GLN A 55 -4.28 -3.13 43.64
N ARG A 56 -3.05 -3.65 43.62
CA ARG A 56 -2.09 -3.40 42.55
C ARG A 56 -2.62 -3.89 41.21
N ARG A 57 -3.13 -5.12 41.14
CA ARG A 57 -3.73 -5.67 39.91
C ARG A 57 -5.00 -4.91 39.47
N GLN A 58 -5.74 -4.34 40.42
CA GLN A 58 -6.88 -3.47 40.11
C GLN A 58 -6.43 -2.16 39.45
N VAL A 59 -5.38 -1.53 39.96
CA VAL A 59 -4.80 -0.32 39.35
C VAL A 59 -4.23 -0.64 37.96
N ASP A 60 -3.53 -1.77 37.80
CA ASP A 60 -3.02 -2.21 36.50
C ASP A 60 -4.16 -2.42 35.49
N ALA A 61 -5.27 -3.05 35.90
CA ALA A 61 -6.45 -3.23 35.06
C ALA A 61 -7.13 -1.89 34.69
N GLN A 62 -7.19 -0.93 35.61
CA GLN A 62 -7.71 0.41 35.33
C GLN A 62 -6.83 1.17 34.33
N ALA A 63 -5.50 1.13 34.52
CA ALA A 63 -4.55 1.74 33.60
C ALA A 63 -4.66 1.13 32.19
N ASN A 64 -4.68 -0.21 32.11
CA ASN A 64 -4.84 -0.92 30.84
C ASN A 64 -6.17 -0.62 30.14
N THR A 65 -7.25 -0.41 30.90
CA THR A 65 -8.55 -0.02 30.35
C THR A 65 -8.54 1.39 29.76
N ALA A 66 -7.89 2.35 30.44
CA ALA A 66 -7.72 3.70 29.93
C ALA A 66 -6.90 3.71 28.62
N ILE A 67 -5.77 2.99 28.62
CA ILE A 67 -4.90 2.82 27.44
C ILE A 67 -5.68 2.17 26.29
N LEU A 68 -6.43 1.10 26.56
CA LEU A 68 -7.25 0.42 25.55
C LEU A 68 -8.26 1.37 24.91
N THR A 69 -8.89 2.23 25.71
CA THR A 69 -9.87 3.21 25.22
C THR A 69 -9.22 4.22 24.28
N GLU A 70 -8.04 4.73 24.62
CA GLU A 70 -7.27 5.62 23.75
C GLU A 70 -6.80 4.92 22.47
N LEU A 71 -6.32 3.68 22.57
CA LEU A 71 -5.88 2.88 21.41
C LEU A 71 -7.04 2.61 20.44
N VAL A 72 -8.21 2.23 20.94
CA VAL A 72 -9.41 2.02 20.12
C VAL A 72 -9.81 3.32 19.41
N LYS A 73 -9.77 4.46 20.12
CA LYS A 73 -10.05 5.76 19.52
C LYS A 73 -9.07 6.10 18.39
N ASN A 74 -7.78 5.86 18.61
CA ASN A 74 -6.73 6.08 17.61
C ASN A 74 -6.86 5.12 16.40
N LEU A 75 -7.29 3.89 16.64
CA LEU A 75 -7.54 2.88 15.63
C LEU A 75 -8.73 3.27 14.74
N GLU A 76 -9.84 3.72 15.33
CA GLU A 76 -10.99 4.19 14.57
C GLU A 76 -10.64 5.46 13.76
N MET A 77 -9.88 6.39 14.33
CA MET A 77 -9.36 7.55 13.60
C MET A 77 -8.49 7.13 12.40
N SER A 78 -7.62 6.13 12.60
CA SER A 78 -6.75 5.60 11.55
C SER A 78 -7.54 4.89 10.45
N LYS A 79 -8.58 4.11 10.81
CA LYS A 79 -9.50 3.50 9.83
C LYS A 79 -10.26 4.56 9.02
N VAL A 80 -10.70 5.64 9.65
CA VAL A 80 -11.34 6.76 8.94
C VAL A 80 -10.34 7.41 7.96
N SER A 81 -9.09 7.61 8.38
CA SER A 81 -8.04 8.12 7.49
C SER A 81 -7.78 7.18 6.31
N GLN A 82 -7.70 5.87 6.56
CA GLN A 82 -7.55 4.85 5.52
C GLN A 82 -8.70 4.87 4.51
N ARG A 83 -9.96 5.01 4.97
CA ARG A 83 -11.13 5.14 4.09
C ARG A 83 -11.12 6.40 3.24
N LYS A 84 -10.52 7.49 3.73
CA LYS A 84 -10.30 8.71 2.92
C LYS A 84 -9.25 8.50 1.84
N GLU A 85 -8.20 7.75 2.14
CA GLU A 85 -7.11 7.45 1.20
C GLU A 85 -7.46 6.34 0.19
N MET A 86 -8.39 5.45 0.53
CA MET A 86 -8.97 4.45 -0.35
C MET A 86 -10.40 4.87 -0.70
N PRO A 87 -10.60 5.83 -1.63
CA PRO A 87 -11.95 6.09 -2.12
C PRO A 87 -12.52 4.78 -2.69
N LEU A 88 -13.77 4.48 -2.35
CA LEU A 88 -14.49 3.26 -2.80
C LEU A 88 -14.60 3.16 -4.33
N ILE A 89 -14.22 4.23 -5.04
CA ILE A 89 -13.98 4.25 -6.48
C ILE A 89 -12.62 3.57 -6.71
N GLN A 90 -12.67 2.27 -6.99
CA GLN A 90 -11.57 1.61 -7.70
C GLN A 90 -11.35 2.37 -9.00
N MET A 91 -10.10 2.68 -9.36
CA MET A 91 -9.82 3.18 -10.70
C MET A 91 -10.28 2.11 -11.69
N ILE A 92 -11.44 2.31 -12.32
CA ILE A 92 -11.96 1.40 -13.36
C ILE A 92 -11.16 1.58 -14.66
N ASP A 93 -10.56 2.75 -14.89
CA ASP A 93 -9.77 2.98 -16.09
C ASP A 93 -8.29 3.04 -15.74
N SER A 94 -7.65 1.87 -15.67
CA SER A 94 -6.23 1.81 -15.99
C SER A 94 -6.06 2.33 -17.41
N PRO A 95 -5.26 3.38 -17.66
CA PRO A 95 -5.05 3.86 -19.01
C PRO A 95 -4.49 2.72 -19.84
N ILE A 96 -5.25 2.28 -20.84
CA ILE A 96 -4.72 1.40 -21.88
C ILE A 96 -3.54 2.14 -22.52
N LEU A 97 -2.37 1.48 -22.58
CA LEU A 97 -1.24 2.06 -23.30
C LEU A 97 -1.71 2.44 -24.71
N PRO A 98 -1.37 3.63 -25.23
CA PRO A 98 -1.80 4.03 -26.56
C PRO A 98 -1.32 2.98 -27.55
N LEU A 99 -2.23 2.53 -28.40
CA LEU A 99 -1.98 1.56 -29.47
C LEU A 99 -0.71 1.98 -30.22
N ASN A 100 0.25 1.07 -30.39
CA ASN A 100 1.52 1.33 -31.09
C ASN A 100 1.21 1.97 -32.44
N LYS A 101 1.42 3.28 -32.54
CA LYS A 101 1.31 4.01 -33.79
C LYS A 101 2.45 3.50 -34.66
N VAL A 102 2.13 2.68 -35.65
CA VAL A 102 2.99 2.40 -36.81
C VAL A 102 3.07 3.67 -37.65
N VAL A 103 3.71 4.71 -37.11
CA VAL A 103 4.08 5.88 -37.86
C VAL A 103 5.35 5.54 -38.62
N THR A 104 5.27 5.49 -39.94
CA THR A 104 6.45 5.44 -40.81
C THR A 104 7.36 6.59 -40.42
N THR A 105 8.54 6.27 -39.90
CA THR A 105 9.48 7.30 -39.47
C THR A 105 10.04 7.99 -40.70
N LYS A 106 10.27 9.31 -40.62
CA LYS A 106 10.81 10.11 -41.74
C LYS A 106 12.09 9.49 -42.33
N THR A 107 12.88 8.82 -41.50
CA THR A 107 14.10 8.11 -41.89
C THR A 107 13.83 6.90 -42.77
N GLN A 108 12.81 6.08 -42.49
CA GLN A 108 12.43 4.96 -43.35
C GLN A 108 11.97 5.45 -44.73
N GLY A 109 11.21 6.55 -44.79
CA GLY A 109 10.79 7.17 -46.05
C GLY A 109 11.97 7.67 -46.90
N MET A 110 12.99 8.26 -46.25
CA MET A 110 14.19 8.76 -46.93
C MET A 110 15.02 7.62 -47.56
N ILE A 111 15.16 6.49 -46.86
CA ILE A 111 15.91 5.33 -47.36
C ILE A 111 15.20 4.75 -48.59
N VAL A 112 13.89 4.52 -48.51
CA VAL A 112 13.10 3.98 -49.63
C VAL A 112 13.12 4.93 -50.83
N GLY A 113 12.99 6.24 -50.59
CA GLY A 113 13.07 7.25 -51.64
C GLY A 113 14.42 7.28 -52.36
N PHE A 114 15.54 7.11 -51.64
CA PHE A 114 16.87 7.06 -52.23
C PHE A 114 17.05 5.87 -53.18
N PHE A 115 16.62 4.67 -52.77
CA PHE A 115 16.68 3.49 -53.64
C PHE A 115 15.81 3.65 -54.89
N LEU A 116 14.61 4.20 -54.75
CA LEU A 116 13.71 4.42 -55.88
C LEU A 116 14.27 5.45 -56.88
N ALA A 117 14.83 6.56 -56.40
CA ALA A 117 15.44 7.57 -57.24
C ALA A 117 16.68 7.04 -57.98
N GLY A 118 17.53 6.28 -57.29
CA GLY A 118 18.72 5.66 -57.91
C GLY A 118 18.37 4.66 -59.01
N PHE A 119 17.29 3.88 -58.82
CA PHE A 119 16.79 2.96 -59.83
C PHE A 119 16.27 3.69 -61.07
N LEU A 120 15.46 4.73 -60.90
CA LEU A 120 14.93 5.53 -62.01
C LEU A 120 16.02 6.25 -62.80
N ILE A 121 17.03 6.80 -62.12
CA ILE A 121 18.18 7.45 -62.78
C ILE A 121 18.96 6.44 -63.60
N SER A 122 19.16 5.23 -63.09
CA SER A 122 19.88 4.17 -63.79
C SER A 122 19.16 3.75 -65.08
N ILE A 123 17.83 3.58 -65.04
CA ILE A 123 17.02 3.31 -66.23
C ILE A 123 17.09 4.47 -67.22
N PHE A 124 16.95 5.72 -66.75
CA PHE A 124 17.02 6.90 -67.60
C PHE A 124 18.36 6.99 -68.35
N LEU A 125 19.47 6.74 -67.66
CA LEU A 125 20.80 6.75 -68.28
C LEU A 125 20.99 5.62 -69.30
N LEU A 126 20.46 4.42 -69.03
CA LEU A 126 20.50 3.30 -69.97
C LEU A 126 19.71 3.59 -71.25
N ILE A 127 18.49 4.12 -71.11
CA ILE A 127 17.65 4.53 -72.25
C ILE A 127 18.35 5.62 -73.05
N ARG A 128 18.84 6.67 -72.38
CA ARG A 128 19.57 7.77 -73.02
C ARG A 128 20.80 7.26 -73.78
N ARG A 129 21.59 6.37 -73.18
CA ARG A 129 22.76 5.76 -73.83
C ARG A 129 22.38 4.88 -75.02
N GLY A 130 21.30 4.11 -74.91
CA GLY A 130 20.77 3.30 -76.02
C GLY A 130 20.35 4.16 -77.22
N PHE A 131 19.59 5.23 -76.98
CA PHE A 131 19.20 6.18 -78.04
C PHE A 131 20.40 6.90 -78.67
N LEU A 132 21.36 7.37 -77.86
CA LEU A 132 22.59 7.99 -78.37
C LEU A 132 23.46 7.02 -79.17
N SER A 133 23.46 5.72 -78.82
CA SER A 133 24.20 4.69 -79.54
C SER A 133 23.53 4.26 -80.85
N MET A 134 22.24 4.56 -81.06
CA MET A 134 21.55 4.33 -82.34
C MET A 134 21.61 5.53 -83.30
N ILE A 135 21.92 6.73 -82.79
CA ILE A 135 22.03 7.97 -83.58
C ILE A 135 23.46 8.20 -84.13
N LYS A 136 24.45 7.46 -83.64
CA LYS A 136 25.84 7.50 -84.10
C LYS A 136 26.13 6.31 -85.01
#